data_AF-A0AAV3S1W2-F1
#
_entry.id   AF-A0AAV3S1W2-F1
#
_cell.length_a   1.000
_cell.length_b   1.000
_cell.length_c   1.000
_cell.angle_alpha   90.00
_cell.angle_beta   90.00
_cell.angle_gamma   90.00
#
_symmetry.space_group_name_H-M   'P 1'
#
loop_
_entity.id
_entity.type
_entity.pdbx_description
1 polymer ?
#
loop_
_entity_poly.entity_id
_entity_poly.type
_entity_poly.pdbx_seq_one_letter_code
_entity_poly.pdbx_strand_id
1 'polypeptide(L)'
;MLGLLYRFGGIYLDTDVIVLKSFAKRRNVIGAQSVDPDTKTWSRLNNAVMIFDKGHPLVYKFIEEFSRTFDGNKWGHMKSFL
;
A
#
# COMPACT_ATOMS: atom_id res chain seq x y z
N MET A 1 1.33 10.16 4.23
CA MET A 1 2.30 9.13 3.78
C MET A 1 2.11 8.76 2.31
N LEU A 2 0.91 8.36 1.84
CA LEU A 2 0.63 8.15 0.40
C LEU A 2 0.98 9.36 -0.49
N GLY A 3 0.75 10.60 -0.02
CA GLY A 3 1.12 11.81 -0.75
C GLY A 3 2.63 11.98 -0.99
N LEU A 4 3.48 11.51 -0.07
CA LEU A 4 4.94 11.54 -0.25
C LEU A 4 5.35 10.51 -1.31
N LEU A 5 4.81 9.29 -1.21
CA LEU A 5 5.04 8.23 -2.20
C LEU A 5 4.55 8.63 -3.59
N TYR A 6 3.40 9.31 -3.70
CA TYR A 6 2.91 9.84 -4.96
C TYR A 6 3.83 10.95 -5.52
N ARG A 7 4.28 11.88 -4.67
CA ARG A 7 5.09 13.03 -5.09
C ARG A 7 6.52 12.68 -5.47
N PHE A 8 7.13 11.70 -4.81
CA PHE A 8 8.55 11.37 -4.97
C PHE A 8 8.79 9.98 -5.55
N GLY A 9 7.80 9.08 -5.51
CA GLY A 9 8.00 7.67 -5.79
C GLY A 9 8.87 7.00 -4.73
N GLY A 10 9.36 5.81 -5.05
CA GLY A 10 10.31 5.06 -4.24
C GLY A 10 9.67 3.94 -3.43
N ILE A 11 10.28 3.64 -2.29
CA ILE A 11 9.93 2.52 -1.42
C ILE A 11 9.42 3.08 -0.08
N TYR A 12 8.20 2.71 0.26
CA TYR A 12 7.64 2.83 1.60
C TYR A 12 7.81 1.51 2.32
N LEU A 13 8.23 1.55 3.60
CA LEU A 13 8.21 0.42 4.53
C LEU A 13 7.74 0.90 5.91
N ASP A 14 6.88 0.13 6.56
CA ASP A 14 6.63 0.28 8.00
C ASP A 14 7.92 -0.07 8.78
N THR A 15 8.11 0.55 9.95
CA THR A 15 9.36 0.43 10.72
C THR A 15 9.54 -0.94 11.38
N ASP A 16 8.51 -1.76 11.41
CA ASP A 16 8.50 -3.13 11.94
C ASP A 16 8.68 -4.21 10.85
N VAL A 17 8.93 -3.81 9.59
CA VAL A 17 9.19 -4.74 8.48
C VAL A 17 10.66 -5.12 8.40
N ILE A 18 10.93 -6.43 8.40
CA ILE A 18 12.28 -6.99 8.17
C ILE A 18 12.41 -7.40 6.69
N VAL A 19 13.38 -6.80 5.99
CA VAL A 19 13.65 -7.09 4.59
C VAL A 19 14.62 -8.27 4.47
N LEU A 20 14.12 -9.43 4.01
CA LEU A 20 14.93 -10.64 3.84
C LEU A 20 15.70 -10.68 2.51
N LYS A 21 15.22 -9.97 1.48
CA LYS A 21 15.80 -9.94 0.13
C LYS A 21 15.66 -8.55 -0.49
N SER A 22 16.61 -8.18 -1.34
CA SER A 22 16.63 -6.87 -2.01
C SER A 22 15.42 -6.63 -2.91
N PHE A 23 14.93 -5.39 -2.91
CA PHE A 23 13.87 -4.90 -3.80
C PHE A 23 14.37 -4.40 -5.16
N ALA A 24 15.66 -4.50 -5.47
CA ALA A 24 16.30 -3.86 -6.63
C ALA A 24 15.64 -4.10 -8.01
N LYS A 25 14.83 -5.16 -8.16
CA LYS A 25 14.12 -5.50 -9.40
C LYS A 25 12.59 -5.38 -9.31
N ARG A 26 12.07 -4.81 -8.22
CA ARG A 26 10.63 -4.66 -7.98
C ARG A 26 10.21 -3.21 -8.18
N ARG A 27 9.15 -3.00 -8.94
CA ARG A 27 8.63 -1.67 -9.28
C ARG A 27 7.12 -1.77 -9.46
N ASN A 28 6.38 -0.80 -8.95
CA ASN A 28 4.92 -0.76 -8.99
C ASN A 28 4.27 -2.00 -8.35
N VAL A 29 4.74 -2.34 -7.15
CA VAL A 29 4.24 -3.45 -6.34
C VAL A 29 3.76 -2.96 -4.99
N ILE A 30 2.78 -3.67 -4.44
CA ILE A 30 2.24 -3.48 -3.09
C ILE A 30 2.18 -4.83 -2.41
N GLY A 31 2.37 -4.86 -1.08
CA GLY A 31 2.19 -6.06 -0.29
C GLY A 31 0.74 -6.53 -0.34
N ALA A 32 0.51 -7.83 -0.14
CA ALA A 32 -0.82 -8.36 0.08
C ALA A 32 -0.96 -8.84 1.52
N GLN A 33 -2.10 -8.58 2.14
CA GLN A 33 -2.34 -8.93 3.53
C GLN A 33 -2.87 -10.35 3.68
N SER A 34 -3.79 -10.76 2.80
CA SER A 34 -4.39 -12.10 2.80
C SER A 34 -4.43 -12.69 1.41
N VAL A 35 -3.93 -13.91 1.31
CA VAL A 35 -4.04 -14.77 0.13
C VAL A 35 -4.85 -15.97 0.55
N ASP A 36 -5.89 -16.27 -0.20
CA ASP A 36 -6.56 -17.56 -0.08
C ASP A 36 -5.55 -18.68 -0.45
N PRO A 37 -5.29 -19.65 0.44
CA PRO A 37 -4.33 -20.73 0.18
C PRO A 37 -4.72 -21.62 -1.00
N ASP A 38 -6.03 -21.80 -1.21
CA ASP A 38 -6.60 -22.75 -2.17
C ASP A 38 -6.79 -22.08 -3.54
N THR A 39 -7.35 -20.86 -3.56
CA THR A 39 -7.63 -20.14 -4.82
C THR A 39 -6.50 -19.23 -5.27
N LYS A 40 -5.51 -18.97 -4.41
CA LYS A 40 -4.43 -17.98 -4.61
C LYS A 40 -4.93 -16.57 -4.88
N THR A 41 -6.18 -16.29 -4.53
CA THR A 41 -6.81 -14.98 -4.73
C THR A 41 -6.45 -14.06 -3.56
N TRP A 42 -6.02 -12.85 -3.89
CA TRP A 42 -5.72 -11.81 -2.92
C TRP A 42 -7.00 -11.05 -2.61
N SER A 43 -7.39 -10.99 -1.33
CA SER A 43 -8.62 -10.31 -0.92
C SER A 43 -8.38 -8.92 -0.31
N ARG A 44 -7.14 -8.64 0.13
CA ARG A 44 -6.72 -7.38 0.74
C ARG A 44 -5.26 -7.06 0.46
N LEU A 45 -4.97 -5.81 0.17
CA LEU A 45 -3.63 -5.26 0.03
C LEU A 45 -3.09 -4.85 1.41
N ASN A 46 -1.77 -4.78 1.53
CA ASN A 46 -1.10 -4.38 2.74
C ASN A 46 -0.37 -3.06 2.49
N ASN A 47 -0.57 -2.09 3.37
CA ASN A 47 0.09 -0.79 3.31
C ASN A 47 1.48 -0.78 3.96
N ALA A 48 1.94 -1.88 4.56
CA ALA A 48 3.25 -1.98 5.20
C ALA A 48 4.42 -1.95 4.21
N VAL A 49 4.19 -2.32 2.94
CA VAL A 49 5.21 -2.30 1.88
C VAL A 49 4.58 -1.79 0.59
N MET A 50 5.06 -0.66 0.08
CA MET A 50 4.63 -0.09 -1.21
C MET A 50 5.82 0.41 -2.00
N ILE A 51 5.94 -0.01 -3.25
CA ILE A 51 7.02 0.39 -4.16
C ILE A 51 6.39 0.91 -5.43
N PHE A 52 6.40 2.22 -5.62
CA PHE A 52 5.75 2.85 -6.77
C PHE A 52 6.61 3.95 -7.37
N ASP A 53 6.41 4.13 -8.67
CA ASP A 53 6.93 5.29 -9.36
C ASP A 53 6.24 6.57 -8.93
N LYS A 54 6.97 7.68 -9.09
CA LYS A 54 6.40 9.02 -8.90
C LYS A 54 5.18 9.18 -9.81
N GLY A 55 4.09 9.70 -9.25
CA GLY A 55 2.86 9.97 -9.99
C GLY A 55 2.04 8.73 -10.33
N HIS A 56 2.31 7.56 -9.74
CA HIS A 56 1.62 6.33 -10.13
C HIS A 56 0.09 6.42 -9.90
N PRO A 57 -0.76 6.14 -10.92
CA PRO A 57 -2.22 6.34 -10.83
C PRO A 57 -2.89 5.55 -9.71
N LEU A 58 -2.37 4.36 -9.38
CA LEU A 58 -2.90 3.56 -8.29
C LEU A 58 -2.74 4.25 -6.93
N VAL A 59 -1.62 4.93 -6.71
CA VAL A 59 -1.37 5.67 -5.45
C VAL A 59 -2.31 6.88 -5.38
N TYR A 60 -2.61 7.52 -6.50
CA TYR A 60 -3.61 8.59 -6.57
C TYR A 60 -5.00 8.09 -6.18
N LYS A 61 -5.43 6.94 -6.72
CA LYS A 61 -6.71 6.31 -6.32
C LYS A 61 -6.77 6.00 -4.83
N PHE A 62 -5.66 5.59 -4.21
CA PHE A 62 -5.63 5.37 -2.77
C PHE A 62 -5.80 6.65 -1.97
N ILE A 63 -5.22 7.77 -2.44
CA ILE A 63 -5.40 9.09 -1.81
C ILE A 63 -6.84 9.56 -1.98
N GLU A 64 -7.44 9.36 -3.16
CA GLU A 64 -8.84 9.69 -3.44
C GLU A 64 -9.78 8.88 -2.54
N GLU A 65 -9.61 7.56 -2.48
CA GLU A 65 -10.45 6.69 -1.64
C GLU A 65 -10.28 7.03 -0.16
N PHE A 66 -9.04 7.24 0.30
CA PHE A 66 -8.76 7.72 1.65
C PHE A 66 -9.53 9.01 1.97
N SER A 67 -9.57 9.95 1.03
CA SER A 67 -10.24 11.25 1.21
C SER A 67 -11.77 11.10 1.25
N ARG A 68 -12.33 10.17 0.45
CA ARG A 68 -13.77 9.88 0.42
C ARG A 68 -14.26 9.15 1.66
N THR A 69 -13.47 8.22 2.19
CA THR A 69 -13.85 7.36 3.31
C THR A 69 -13.28 7.83 4.65
N PHE A 70 -12.69 9.03 4.71
CA PHE A 70 -12.10 9.56 5.93
C PHE A 70 -13.21 9.83 6.96
N ASP A 71 -13.19 9.08 8.07
CA ASP A 71 -14.04 9.31 9.23
C ASP A 71 -13.14 9.53 10.45
N GLY A 72 -13.06 10.79 10.91
CA GLY A 72 -12.23 11.18 12.04
C GLY A 72 -12.64 10.56 13.38
N ASN A 73 -13.84 9.97 13.46
CA ASN A 73 -14.32 9.28 14.66
C ASN A 73 -13.95 7.79 14.67
N LYS A 74 -13.38 7.24 13.58
CA LYS A 74 -12.99 5.83 13.47
C LYS A 74 -11.50 5.69 13.21
N TRP A 75 -10.75 5.39 14.26
CA TRP A 75 -9.34 5.05 14.16
C TRP A 75 -9.14 3.72 13.39
N GLY A 76 -8.23 3.72 12.41
CA GLY A 76 -7.79 2.51 11.71
C GLY A 76 -8.69 2.00 10.57
N HIS A 77 -9.76 2.71 10.22
CA HIS A 77 -10.69 2.27 9.18
C HIS A 77 -10.05 2.16 7.77
N MET A 78 -8.96 2.90 7.52
CA MET A 78 -8.25 2.90 6.23
C MET A 78 -7.46 1.62 5.95
N LYS A 79 -7.14 0.80 6.96
CA LYS A 79 -6.47 -0.50 6.77
C LYS A 79 -7.41 -1.56 6.16
N SER A 80 -8.71 -1.30 6.09
CA SER A 80 -9.70 -2.32 5.70
C SER A 80 -10.21 -2.20 4.26
N PHE A 81 -9.86 -1.13 3.53
CA PHE A 81 -10.30 -0.88 2.14
C PHE A 81 -9.18 -1.01 1.11
N LEU A 82 -7.94 -1.20 1.58
CA LEU A 82 -6.79 -1.53 0.77
C LEU A 82 -6.57 -3.02 0.85
#